data_AF-A0A924C2M5-F1
#
_entry.id   AF-A0A924C2M5-F1
#
_cell.length_a   1.000
_cell.length_b   1.000
_cell.length_c   1.000
_cell.angle_alpha   90.00
_cell.angle_beta   90.00
_cell.angle_gamma   90.00
#
_symmetry.space_group_name_H-M   'P 1'
#
loop_
_entity.id
_entity.type
_entity.pdbx_description
1 polymer ?
#
loop_
_entity_poly.entity_id
_entity_poly.type
_entity_poly.pdbx_seq_one_letter_code
_entity_poly.pdbx_strand_id
1 'polypeptide(L)'
;MSKLTDDTTVRQFIVGADDDGVRLDRWFKRNLPQVGFATISRWARTGQIRVDGSRADPADRLSTGQILRVPPGGATPATAAAKTKPARTVVPLTDEQRAEAKAMLMVETPSAFVLNKPPGLATQGGSGTTRHVDMLLDAYASETEPRPRLVHRLDKDTSGVLLIARTPGSAAFFSKRFSGRTARKIYWALVVGSPAADEGMIELPLAKQPGTGGEKMMVDHTEEGQRAATKYRVIDRAGESAAWLELQPLTGRTHQLRVHLAAIGHPIVGDGKYGGQAAFLTGFVSRKMHLHARRLRIEAPGHGQIDATAPLPEHFSASMEQLGFVEAEGNAPIDDGPPPPDKTQLKQEAKAHAKLYRKERRGERRKRSEVPGLDEKSPAMARRAPAKTAGKPGAKPGGKPAPKAVAGTPARAVRARARPAAPGKPAPSGPRSGARTGPKSGPRPGPKPGPGAAPRGRAPR
;
A
#
# COMPACT_ATOMS: atom_id res chain seq x y z
N MET A 1 9.94 16.47 -27.10
CA MET A 1 9.53 16.42 -28.53
C MET A 1 8.02 16.46 -28.66
N SER A 2 7.47 17.20 -29.62
CA SER A 2 6.03 17.18 -29.91
C SER A 2 5.66 16.01 -30.82
N LYS A 3 4.73 15.17 -30.38
CA LYS A 3 3.93 14.34 -31.28
C LYS A 3 2.54 14.97 -31.36
N LEU A 4 2.23 15.63 -32.46
CA LEU A 4 0.83 15.79 -32.85
C LEU A 4 0.28 14.38 -33.07
N THR A 5 -0.49 13.88 -32.10
CA THR A 5 -1.29 12.68 -32.33
C THR A 5 -2.36 13.04 -33.34
N ASP A 6 -2.22 12.54 -34.56
CA ASP A 6 -3.23 12.70 -35.60
C ASP A 6 -4.63 12.37 -35.04
N ASP A 7 -5.52 13.36 -35.11
CA ASP A 7 -6.89 13.26 -34.59
C ASP A 7 -7.86 12.82 -35.71
N THR A 8 -7.39 12.62 -36.95
CA THR A 8 -8.22 12.18 -38.08
C THR A 8 -8.35 10.65 -38.19
N THR A 9 -7.42 9.88 -37.60
CA THR A 9 -7.35 8.42 -37.71
C THR A 9 -7.81 7.66 -36.47
N VAL A 10 -8.17 6.38 -36.65
CA VAL A 10 -8.50 5.46 -35.55
C VAL A 10 -7.22 5.05 -34.84
N ARG A 11 -7.16 5.31 -33.54
CA ARG A 11 -5.98 5.04 -32.70
C ARG A 11 -6.15 3.71 -31.97
N GLN A 12 -5.07 2.94 -31.85
CA GLN A 12 -5.02 1.72 -31.05
C GLN A 12 -3.91 1.84 -30.01
N PHE A 13 -4.19 1.43 -28.78
CA PHE A 13 -3.25 1.44 -27.67
C PHE A 13 -3.25 0.05 -27.03
N ILE A 14 -2.06 -0.50 -26.79
CA ILE A 14 -1.91 -1.67 -25.94
C ILE A 14 -1.84 -1.18 -24.49
N VAL A 15 -2.67 -1.73 -23.62
CA VAL A 15 -2.72 -1.35 -22.20
C VAL A 15 -1.42 -1.82 -21.51
N GLY A 16 -0.60 -0.87 -21.05
CA GLY A 16 0.66 -1.17 -20.38
C GLY A 16 0.46 -1.64 -18.94
N ALA A 17 1.50 -2.23 -18.34
CA ALA A 17 1.45 -2.72 -16.95
C ALA A 17 1.14 -1.60 -15.92
N ASP A 18 1.48 -0.34 -16.21
CA ASP A 18 1.14 0.80 -15.34
C ASP A 18 -0.32 1.27 -15.50
N ASP A 19 -1.04 0.78 -16.50
CA ASP A 19 -2.49 0.95 -16.71
C ASP A 19 -3.32 -0.21 -16.13
N ASP A 20 -2.70 -1.22 -15.51
CA ASP A 20 -3.42 -2.40 -15.01
C ASP A 20 -4.44 -2.07 -13.92
N GLY A 21 -5.67 -2.57 -14.10
CA GLY A 21 -6.80 -2.29 -13.23
C GLY A 21 -7.27 -0.83 -13.24
N VAL A 22 -6.71 0.04 -14.08
CA VAL A 22 -7.10 1.46 -14.19
C VAL A 22 -8.44 1.55 -14.94
N ARG A 23 -9.32 2.46 -14.50
CA ARG A 23 -10.59 2.71 -15.18
C ARG A 23 -10.35 3.37 -16.54
N LEU A 24 -11.16 3.02 -17.54
CA LEU A 24 -11.11 3.60 -18.87
C LEU A 24 -11.14 5.14 -18.85
N ASP A 25 -12.01 5.77 -18.04
CA ASP A 25 -12.06 7.23 -17.90
C ASP A 25 -10.77 7.85 -17.35
N ARG A 26 -10.08 7.15 -16.45
CA ARG A 26 -8.79 7.56 -15.88
C ARG A 26 -7.64 7.29 -16.84
N TRP A 27 -7.72 6.24 -17.65
CA TRP A 27 -6.78 5.96 -18.73
C TRP A 27 -6.75 7.12 -19.73
N PHE A 28 -7.92 7.54 -20.22
CA PHE A 28 -8.04 8.73 -21.08
C PHE A 28 -7.48 9.98 -20.39
N LYS A 29 -7.85 10.24 -19.14
CA LYS A 29 -7.35 11.42 -18.40
C LYS A 29 -5.82 11.44 -18.24
N ARG A 30 -5.14 10.29 -18.25
CA ARG A 30 -3.68 10.19 -18.24
C ARG A 30 -3.07 10.31 -19.64
N ASN A 31 -3.55 9.50 -20.58
CA ASN A 31 -2.87 9.24 -21.85
C ASN A 31 -3.39 10.10 -23.02
N LEU A 32 -4.59 10.67 -22.90
CA LEU A 32 -5.24 11.57 -23.88
C LEU A 32 -6.00 12.71 -23.15
N PRO A 33 -5.32 13.57 -22.36
CA PRO A 33 -5.97 14.57 -21.49
C PRO A 33 -6.84 15.60 -22.22
N GLN A 34 -6.66 15.77 -23.54
CA GLN A 34 -7.51 16.59 -24.40
C GLN A 34 -8.94 16.04 -24.57
N VAL A 35 -9.16 14.75 -24.29
CA VAL A 35 -10.45 14.07 -24.44
C VAL A 35 -11.28 14.20 -23.15
N GLY A 36 -12.23 15.14 -23.15
CA GLY A 36 -13.11 15.38 -22.00
C GLY A 36 -14.06 14.21 -21.70
N PHE A 37 -14.43 14.04 -20.43
CA PHE A 37 -15.28 12.93 -19.95
C PHE A 37 -16.62 12.80 -20.70
N ALA A 38 -17.22 13.91 -21.15
CA ALA A 38 -18.42 13.91 -21.97
C ALA A 38 -18.20 13.24 -23.35
N THR A 39 -17.02 13.40 -23.95
CA THR A 39 -16.62 12.73 -25.19
C THR A 39 -16.42 11.23 -24.98
N ILE A 40 -15.71 10.82 -23.91
CA ILE A 40 -15.54 9.41 -23.55
C ILE A 40 -16.92 8.75 -23.37
N SER A 41 -17.81 9.39 -22.60
CA SER A 41 -19.17 8.91 -22.33
C SER A 41 -20.03 8.82 -23.61
N ARG A 42 -19.86 9.75 -24.56
CA ARG A 42 -20.54 9.71 -25.87
C ARG A 42 -20.07 8.50 -26.68
N TRP A 43 -18.76 8.32 -26.81
CA TRP A 43 -18.15 7.25 -27.60
C TRP A 43 -18.37 5.85 -27.01
N ALA A 44 -18.44 5.71 -25.69
CA ALA A 44 -18.83 4.47 -25.03
C ALA A 44 -20.30 4.12 -25.38
N ARG A 45 -21.22 5.07 -25.22
CA ARG A 45 -22.65 4.91 -25.54
C ARG A 45 -22.90 4.56 -27.01
N THR A 46 -22.14 5.14 -27.95
CA THR A 46 -22.21 4.81 -29.38
C THR A 46 -21.37 3.59 -29.78
N GLY A 47 -20.69 2.92 -28.84
CA GLY A 47 -19.88 1.73 -29.11
C GLY A 47 -18.67 1.97 -30.02
N GLN A 48 -18.10 3.19 -30.00
CA GLN A 48 -16.96 3.61 -30.81
C GLN A 48 -15.61 3.37 -30.12
N ILE A 49 -15.53 3.57 -28.80
CA ILE A 49 -14.43 3.01 -27.99
C ILE A 49 -14.67 1.50 -27.86
N ARG A 50 -13.60 0.71 -27.99
CA ARG A 50 -13.64 -0.74 -27.76
C ARG A 50 -12.39 -1.23 -27.04
N VAL A 51 -12.55 -2.27 -26.23
CA VAL A 51 -11.46 -3.01 -25.60
C VAL A 51 -11.58 -4.45 -26.10
N ASP A 52 -10.50 -5.00 -26.69
CA ASP A 52 -10.46 -6.33 -27.31
C ASP A 52 -11.63 -6.58 -28.29
N GLY A 53 -11.97 -5.55 -29.08
CA GLY A 53 -13.09 -5.58 -30.02
C GLY A 53 -14.50 -5.47 -29.40
N SER A 54 -14.63 -5.56 -28.07
CA SER A 54 -15.91 -5.42 -27.33
C SER A 54 -16.22 -3.98 -26.96
N ARG A 55 -17.50 -3.63 -26.79
CA ARG A 55 -17.88 -2.30 -26.25
C ARG A 55 -17.40 -2.17 -24.80
N ALA A 56 -16.98 -0.97 -24.40
CA ALA A 56 -16.53 -0.66 -23.04
C ALA A 56 -17.20 0.60 -22.46
N ASP A 57 -17.49 0.58 -21.17
CA ASP A 57 -18.03 1.69 -20.38
C ASP A 57 -16.90 2.53 -19.75
N PRO A 58 -17.06 3.86 -19.51
CA PRO A 58 -16.02 4.68 -18.89
C PRO A 58 -15.61 4.21 -17.47
N ALA A 59 -16.44 3.43 -16.78
CA ALA A 59 -16.13 2.85 -15.47
C ALA A 59 -15.44 1.46 -15.53
N ASP A 60 -15.35 0.82 -16.70
CA ASP A 60 -14.67 -0.47 -16.86
C ASP A 60 -13.18 -0.37 -16.52
N ARG A 61 -12.62 -1.46 -16.00
CA ARG A 61 -11.18 -1.56 -15.69
C ARG A 61 -10.45 -2.29 -16.80
N LEU A 62 -9.38 -1.66 -17.26
CA LEU A 62 -8.44 -2.24 -18.21
C LEU A 62 -7.51 -3.24 -17.52
N SER A 63 -6.98 -4.18 -18.29
CA SER A 63 -5.99 -5.17 -17.88
C SER A 63 -4.79 -5.10 -18.82
N THR A 64 -3.60 -5.44 -18.32
CA THR A 64 -2.36 -5.43 -19.11
C THR A 64 -2.49 -6.26 -20.39
N GLY A 65 -2.02 -5.72 -21.52
CA GLY A 65 -2.02 -6.39 -22.83
C GLY A 65 -3.30 -6.24 -23.65
N GLN A 66 -4.40 -5.73 -23.09
CA GLN A 66 -5.63 -5.48 -23.84
C GLN A 66 -5.43 -4.42 -24.94
N ILE A 67 -6.20 -4.51 -26.02
CA ILE A 67 -6.17 -3.55 -27.14
C ILE A 67 -7.33 -2.56 -26.99
N LEU A 68 -7.00 -1.33 -26.58
CA LEU A 68 -7.91 -0.21 -26.50
C LEU A 68 -7.96 0.54 -27.84
N ARG A 69 -9.08 0.40 -28.57
CA ARG A 69 -9.38 1.15 -29.79
C ARG A 69 -10.10 2.44 -29.44
N VAL A 70 -9.48 3.58 -29.80
CA VAL A 70 -10.01 4.93 -29.63
C VAL A 70 -10.38 5.52 -30.99
N PRO A 71 -11.61 6.06 -31.17
CA PRO A 71 -12.00 6.70 -32.43
C PRO A 71 -11.21 7.99 -32.71
N PRO A 72 -11.26 8.50 -33.96
CA PRO A 72 -10.75 9.83 -34.29
C PRO A 72 -11.56 10.94 -33.59
N GLY A 73 -10.97 12.14 -33.59
CA GLY A 73 -11.52 13.35 -33.02
C GLY A 73 -11.50 13.37 -31.49
N GLY A 74 -12.32 14.25 -30.93
CA GLY A 74 -12.65 14.26 -29.51
C GLY A 74 -11.74 15.12 -28.63
N ALA A 75 -10.71 15.76 -29.21
CA ALA A 75 -10.08 16.91 -28.61
C ALA A 75 -11.15 17.96 -28.23
N THR A 76 -11.13 18.39 -26.98
CA THR A 76 -12.03 19.41 -26.45
C THR A 76 -11.48 20.79 -26.84
N PRO A 77 -12.26 21.72 -27.41
CA PRO A 77 -11.78 23.08 -27.70
C PRO A 77 -11.14 23.72 -26.46
N ALA A 78 -10.07 24.49 -26.64
CA ALA A 78 -9.27 25.02 -25.53
C ALA A 78 -10.10 25.84 -24.51
N THR A 79 -11.15 26.50 -24.96
CA THR A 79 -12.13 27.24 -24.13
C THR A 79 -13.00 26.35 -23.24
N ALA A 80 -13.16 25.07 -23.57
CA ALA A 80 -13.92 24.07 -22.82
C ALA A 80 -13.03 23.00 -22.15
N ALA A 81 -11.71 23.12 -22.23
CA ALA A 81 -10.77 22.30 -21.46
C ALA A 81 -10.97 22.58 -19.95
N ALA A 82 -11.62 21.64 -19.26
CA ALA A 82 -12.26 21.87 -17.97
C ALA A 82 -11.29 22.27 -16.83
N LYS A 83 -11.07 23.60 -16.66
CA LYS A 83 -10.29 24.28 -15.60
C LYS A 83 -9.18 23.39 -15.04
N THR A 84 -8.25 22.97 -15.89
CA THR A 84 -7.10 22.17 -15.49
C THR A 84 -6.40 22.90 -14.36
N LYS A 85 -6.25 22.27 -13.18
CA LYS A 85 -5.48 22.87 -12.09
C LYS A 85 -4.14 23.32 -12.67
N PRO A 86 -3.70 24.57 -12.41
CA PRO A 86 -2.47 25.08 -13.00
C PRO A 86 -1.35 24.07 -12.75
N ALA A 87 -0.60 23.77 -13.81
CA ALA A 87 0.52 22.84 -13.70
C ALA A 87 1.43 23.33 -12.57
N ARG A 88 1.80 22.44 -11.64
CA ARG A 88 2.70 22.79 -10.52
C ARG A 88 3.93 23.45 -11.12
N THR A 89 4.17 24.71 -10.76
CA THR A 89 5.37 25.43 -11.18
C THR A 89 6.57 24.62 -10.72
N VAL A 90 7.29 24.02 -11.65
CA VAL A 90 8.48 23.21 -11.34
C VAL A 90 9.60 24.20 -11.04
N VAL A 91 9.79 24.50 -9.76
CA VAL A 91 10.95 25.25 -9.29
C VAL A 91 12.18 24.37 -9.56
N PRO A 92 13.17 24.82 -10.35
CA PRO A 92 14.36 24.03 -10.61
C PRO A 92 15.12 23.76 -9.31
N LEU A 93 15.51 22.50 -9.09
CA LEU A 93 16.36 22.13 -7.96
C LEU A 93 17.80 22.59 -8.18
N THR A 94 18.42 23.13 -7.13
CA THR A 94 19.84 23.48 -7.10
C THR A 94 20.71 22.22 -7.14
N ASP A 95 21.99 22.35 -7.48
CA ASP A 95 22.90 21.21 -7.54
C ASP A 95 23.13 20.57 -6.16
N GLU A 96 23.12 21.37 -5.08
CA GLU A 96 23.10 20.88 -3.70
C GLU A 96 21.86 20.01 -3.41
N GLN A 97 20.67 20.42 -3.86
CA GLN A 97 19.43 19.67 -3.68
C GLN A 97 19.43 18.37 -4.52
N ARG A 98 20.05 18.39 -5.70
CA ARG A 98 20.26 17.19 -6.54
C ARG A 98 21.26 16.24 -5.91
N ALA A 99 22.32 16.76 -5.29
CA ALA A 99 23.29 15.99 -4.52
C ALA A 99 22.66 15.38 -3.26
N GLU A 100 21.86 16.13 -2.50
CA GLU A 100 21.10 15.62 -1.35
C GLU A 100 20.16 14.49 -1.76
N ALA A 101 19.40 14.67 -2.86
CA ALA A 101 18.54 13.62 -3.41
C ALA A 101 19.35 12.36 -3.77
N LYS A 102 20.42 12.52 -4.57
CA LYS A 102 21.27 11.40 -4.99
C LYS A 102 21.91 10.67 -3.80
N ALA A 103 22.33 11.39 -2.76
CA ALA A 103 22.92 10.82 -1.55
C ALA A 103 21.92 10.01 -0.69
N MET A 104 20.62 10.28 -0.80
CA MET A 104 19.59 9.46 -0.14
C MET A 104 19.27 8.16 -0.88
N LEU A 105 19.56 8.03 -2.18
CA LEU A 105 19.11 6.90 -2.99
C LEU A 105 19.87 5.60 -2.66
N MET A 106 19.15 4.62 -2.13
CA MET A 106 19.69 3.29 -1.78
C MET A 106 19.46 2.25 -2.88
N VAL A 107 18.24 2.23 -3.44
CA VAL A 107 17.82 1.22 -4.43
C VAL A 107 16.94 1.89 -5.48
N GLU A 108 17.28 1.69 -6.75
CA GLU A 108 16.45 2.03 -7.89
C GLU A 108 15.86 0.77 -8.52
N THR A 109 14.59 0.82 -8.92
CA THR A 109 13.91 -0.25 -9.65
C THR A 109 13.01 0.35 -10.73
N PRO A 110 12.47 -0.45 -11.68
CA PRO A 110 11.47 0.02 -12.65
C PRO A 110 10.16 0.55 -12.04
N SER A 111 9.89 0.29 -10.74
CA SER A 111 8.63 0.66 -10.07
C SER A 111 8.78 1.66 -8.93
N ALA A 112 9.96 1.71 -8.30
CA ALA A 112 10.20 2.48 -7.08
C ALA A 112 11.67 2.91 -6.93
N PHE A 113 11.84 4.03 -6.22
CA PHE A 113 13.09 4.43 -5.59
C PHE A 113 12.97 4.22 -4.08
N VAL A 114 14.01 3.69 -3.44
CA VAL A 114 14.09 3.52 -1.99
C VAL A 114 15.17 4.44 -1.45
N LEU A 115 14.80 5.27 -0.47
CA LEU A 115 15.62 6.35 0.07
C LEU A 115 15.97 6.09 1.54
N ASN A 116 17.21 6.37 1.95
CA ASN A 116 17.55 6.57 3.36
C ASN A 116 17.24 8.03 3.71
N LYS A 117 16.06 8.28 4.26
CA LYS A 117 15.64 9.62 4.66
C LYS A 117 16.44 10.06 5.91
N PRO A 118 17.18 11.19 5.88
CA PRO A 118 17.87 11.70 7.06
C PRO A 118 16.89 12.22 8.13
N PRO A 119 17.30 12.26 9.41
CA PRO A 119 16.55 12.95 10.46
C PRO A 119 16.49 14.46 10.19
N GLY A 120 15.40 15.11 10.59
CA GLY A 120 15.21 16.56 10.46
C GLY A 120 14.63 17.04 9.11
N LEU A 121 14.70 16.21 8.06
CA LEU A 121 14.03 16.47 6.77
C LEU A 121 12.56 16.06 6.84
N ALA A 122 11.60 16.91 6.46
CA ALA A 122 10.19 16.50 6.40
C ALA A 122 9.91 15.60 5.17
N THR A 123 9.01 14.63 5.26
CA THR A 123 8.65 13.82 4.08
C THR A 123 7.85 14.64 3.04
N GLN A 124 6.90 15.45 3.51
CA GLN A 124 6.03 16.28 2.68
C GLN A 124 5.96 17.69 3.27
N GLY A 125 5.79 18.71 2.42
CA GLY A 125 5.57 20.09 2.84
C GLY A 125 4.20 20.36 3.43
N GLY A 126 4.06 21.56 3.98
CA GLY A 126 2.87 22.07 4.67
C GLY A 126 3.13 23.50 5.12
N SER A 127 2.24 24.08 5.93
CA SER A 127 2.39 25.44 6.46
C SER A 127 3.75 25.61 7.15
N GLY A 128 4.59 26.54 6.65
CA GLY A 128 5.94 26.78 7.16
C GLY A 128 7.00 25.70 6.85
N THR A 129 6.67 24.63 6.12
CA THR A 129 7.61 23.54 5.79
C THR A 129 7.98 23.57 4.31
N THR A 130 9.07 24.26 3.98
CA THR A 130 9.59 24.45 2.61
C THR A 130 10.56 23.35 2.18
N ARG A 131 11.46 22.91 3.07
CA ARG A 131 12.45 21.85 2.78
C ARG A 131 11.92 20.46 3.14
N HIS A 132 11.60 19.65 2.15
CA HIS A 132 11.00 18.32 2.33
C HIS A 132 11.27 17.35 1.17
N VAL A 133 11.19 16.03 1.41
CA VAL A 133 11.45 14.99 0.41
C VAL A 133 10.59 15.16 -0.84
N ASP A 134 9.28 15.50 -0.72
CA ASP A 134 8.48 15.71 -1.94
C ASP A 134 9.08 16.79 -2.86
N MET A 135 9.71 17.87 -2.37
CA MET A 135 10.36 18.86 -3.22
C MET A 135 11.51 18.21 -4.01
N LEU A 136 12.32 17.41 -3.33
CA LEU A 136 13.47 16.69 -3.90
C LEU A 136 13.07 15.57 -4.87
N LEU A 137 11.79 15.17 -4.95
CA LEU A 137 11.36 14.14 -5.92
C LEU A 137 11.48 14.58 -7.38
N ASP A 138 11.55 15.89 -7.64
CA ASP A 138 11.82 16.45 -8.96
C ASP A 138 13.28 16.18 -9.42
N ALA A 139 14.16 15.64 -8.56
CA ALA A 139 15.51 15.18 -8.94
C ALA A 139 15.54 13.77 -9.59
N TYR A 140 14.51 12.95 -9.35
CA TYR A 140 14.38 11.60 -9.93
C TYR A 140 13.41 11.54 -11.12
N ALA A 141 12.95 12.71 -11.60
CA ALA A 141 12.13 12.84 -12.80
C ALA A 141 13.02 13.14 -14.01
N SER A 142 12.72 12.53 -15.16
CA SER A 142 13.29 12.90 -16.46
C SER A 142 12.24 13.60 -17.32
N GLU A 143 12.62 14.23 -18.43
CA GLU A 143 11.67 14.89 -19.34
C GLU A 143 10.62 13.93 -19.93
N THR A 144 10.92 12.63 -19.95
CA THR A 144 10.08 11.58 -20.54
C THR A 144 9.32 10.74 -19.51
N GLU A 145 9.70 10.78 -18.23
CA GLU A 145 9.08 9.96 -17.19
C GLU A 145 8.13 10.77 -16.30
N PRO A 146 7.02 10.16 -15.84
CA PRO A 146 6.12 10.82 -14.90
C PRO A 146 6.84 11.04 -13.56
N ARG A 147 6.75 12.26 -13.04
CA ARG A 147 7.28 12.63 -11.71
C ARG A 147 6.90 11.60 -10.61
N PRO A 148 7.89 11.08 -9.85
CA PRO A 148 7.67 10.15 -8.75
C PRO A 148 6.78 10.68 -7.61
N ARG A 149 6.27 9.74 -6.80
CA ARG A 149 5.18 9.99 -5.83
C ARG A 149 5.43 9.33 -4.48
N LEU A 150 5.17 10.07 -3.40
CA LEU A 150 5.02 9.53 -2.05
C LEU A 150 3.86 8.51 -2.01
N VAL A 151 4.09 7.36 -1.36
CA VAL A 151 3.06 6.34 -1.07
C VAL A 151 2.92 6.01 0.42
N HIS A 152 3.88 6.44 1.23
CA HIS A 152 3.83 6.48 2.70
C HIS A 152 4.62 7.68 3.22
N ARG A 153 4.68 7.88 4.54
CA ARG A 153 5.44 8.96 5.18
C ARG A 153 6.20 8.48 6.40
N LEU A 154 7.38 9.06 6.62
CA LEU A 154 8.04 9.12 7.92
C LEU A 154 7.82 10.52 8.53
N ASP A 155 7.93 10.63 9.86
CA ASP A 155 7.96 11.94 10.51
C ASP A 155 9.24 12.72 10.16
N LYS A 156 9.26 14.02 10.46
CA LYS A 156 10.42 14.89 10.18
C LYS A 156 11.72 14.32 10.78
N ASP A 157 11.68 13.96 12.05
CA ASP A 157 12.88 13.61 12.83
C ASP A 157 13.18 12.11 12.81
N THR A 158 12.22 11.28 12.37
CA THR A 158 12.43 9.85 12.08
C THR A 158 13.27 9.67 10.82
N SER A 159 14.30 8.83 10.91
CA SER A 159 15.20 8.51 9.79
C SER A 159 14.88 7.17 9.13
N GLY A 160 15.59 6.80 8.07
CA GLY A 160 15.57 5.45 7.49
C GLY A 160 14.69 5.29 6.23
N VAL A 161 14.30 4.04 5.95
CA VAL A 161 13.74 3.61 4.66
C VAL A 161 12.41 4.29 4.32
N LEU A 162 12.42 5.08 3.26
CA LEU A 162 11.25 5.69 2.62
C LEU A 162 11.14 5.20 1.16
N LEU A 163 9.96 4.71 0.78
CA LEU A 163 9.70 4.19 -0.57
C LEU A 163 8.90 5.21 -1.37
N ILE A 164 9.43 5.55 -2.55
CA ILE A 164 8.84 6.45 -3.53
C ILE A 164 8.42 5.60 -4.73
N ALA A 165 7.19 5.74 -5.21
CA ALA A 165 6.78 5.09 -6.44
C ALA A 165 7.24 5.92 -7.66
N ARG A 166 7.91 5.25 -8.61
CA ARG A 166 8.40 5.86 -9.86
C ARG A 166 7.23 6.28 -10.75
N THR A 167 6.30 5.36 -10.99
CA THR A 167 5.17 5.55 -11.91
C THR A 167 3.80 5.63 -11.20
N PRO A 168 2.74 6.20 -11.82
CA PRO A 168 1.44 6.33 -11.17
C PRO A 168 0.71 5.01 -10.87
N GLY A 169 0.86 3.97 -11.70
CA GLY A 169 0.35 2.63 -11.44
C GLY A 169 1.11 1.95 -10.31
N SER A 170 2.45 2.04 -10.30
CA SER A 170 3.27 1.65 -9.14
C SER A 170 2.82 2.37 -7.87
N ALA A 171 2.47 3.66 -7.95
CA ALA A 171 1.98 4.42 -6.79
C ALA A 171 0.65 3.85 -6.26
N ALA A 172 -0.27 3.48 -7.15
CA ALA A 172 -1.52 2.80 -6.77
C ALA A 172 -1.27 1.40 -6.18
N PHE A 173 -0.29 0.66 -6.73
CA PHE A 173 0.13 -0.66 -6.23
C PHE A 173 0.69 -0.57 -4.81
N PHE A 174 1.73 0.23 -4.57
CA PHE A 174 2.35 0.34 -3.24
C PHE A 174 1.40 0.96 -2.21
N SER A 175 0.60 1.98 -2.57
CA SER A 175 -0.41 2.56 -1.65
C SER A 175 -1.43 1.52 -1.17
N LYS A 176 -1.81 0.57 -2.03
CA LYS A 176 -2.65 -0.59 -1.66
C LYS A 176 -1.90 -1.57 -0.74
N ARG A 177 -0.59 -1.77 -0.92
CA ARG A 177 0.23 -2.64 -0.06
C ARG A 177 0.48 -2.06 1.34
N PHE A 178 0.61 -0.74 1.47
CA PHE A 178 0.65 -0.03 2.75
C PHE A 178 -0.71 -0.01 3.45
N SER A 179 -1.78 0.43 2.77
CA SER A 179 -3.13 0.48 3.37
C SER A 179 -3.70 -0.89 3.70
N GLY A 180 -3.39 -1.92 2.90
CA GLY A 180 -3.69 -3.33 3.15
C GLY A 180 -2.76 -4.02 4.16
N ARG A 181 -1.83 -3.30 4.82
CA ARG A 181 -0.93 -3.80 5.89
C ARG A 181 -0.02 -4.97 5.47
N THR A 182 0.14 -5.18 4.17
CA THR A 182 1.00 -6.22 3.59
C THR A 182 2.48 -5.85 3.64
N ALA A 183 2.80 -4.55 3.66
CA ALA A 183 4.15 -4.04 3.82
C ALA A 183 4.69 -4.30 5.25
N ARG A 184 5.67 -5.21 5.37
CA ARG A 184 6.41 -5.50 6.60
C ARG A 184 7.44 -4.38 6.82
N LYS A 185 7.49 -3.84 8.04
CA LYS A 185 8.28 -2.65 8.39
C LYS A 185 8.91 -2.91 9.75
N ILE A 186 10.24 -2.93 9.82
CA ILE A 186 10.99 -2.89 11.07
C ILE A 186 11.45 -1.45 11.28
N TYR A 187 11.21 -0.95 12.47
CA TYR A 187 11.88 0.22 13.02
C TYR A 187 12.79 -0.23 14.16
N TRP A 188 13.90 0.47 14.34
CA TRP A 188 14.67 0.42 15.58
C TRP A 188 14.47 1.72 16.35
N ALA A 189 14.37 1.59 17.67
CA ALA A 189 14.33 2.73 18.58
C ALA A 189 15.28 2.51 19.77
N LEU A 190 15.92 3.58 20.22
CA LEU A 190 16.50 3.65 21.55
C LEU A 190 15.44 4.28 22.47
N VAL A 191 15.11 3.64 23.59
CA VAL A 191 14.15 4.14 24.59
C VAL A 191 14.82 4.43 25.92
N VAL A 192 14.22 5.33 26.69
CA VAL A 192 14.58 5.56 28.10
C VAL A 192 13.89 4.52 28.98
N GLY A 193 14.61 4.04 29.99
CA GLY A 193 14.22 2.87 30.76
C GLY A 193 14.40 1.57 29.97
N SER A 194 14.08 0.44 30.60
CA SER A 194 14.05 -0.88 29.94
C SER A 194 12.68 -1.55 30.16
N PRO A 195 11.96 -1.99 29.10
CA PRO A 195 10.79 -2.84 29.25
C PRO A 195 11.12 -4.15 29.96
N ALA A 196 10.31 -4.52 30.95
CA ALA A 196 10.49 -5.74 31.73
C ALA A 196 10.22 -7.03 30.93
N ALA A 197 9.39 -6.95 29.88
CA ALA A 197 9.15 -8.06 28.95
C ALA A 197 10.06 -7.93 27.72
N ASP A 198 10.62 -9.07 27.27
CA ASP A 198 11.48 -9.12 26.08
C ASP A 198 10.72 -8.93 24.77
N GLU A 199 9.42 -9.19 24.75
CA GLU A 199 8.53 -8.90 23.63
C GLU A 199 7.12 -8.54 24.09
N GLY A 200 6.35 -7.91 23.21
CA GLY A 200 4.94 -7.60 23.50
C GLY A 200 4.19 -6.91 22.37
N MET A 201 2.91 -6.65 22.63
CA MET A 201 2.01 -5.93 21.73
C MET A 201 1.41 -4.72 22.43
N ILE A 202 1.50 -3.55 21.79
CA ILE A 202 0.87 -2.31 22.27
C ILE A 202 -0.34 -2.02 21.36
N GLU A 203 -1.55 -2.37 21.80
CA GLU A 203 -2.84 -2.15 21.09
C GLU A 203 -3.63 -0.92 21.61
N LEU A 204 -2.93 0.20 21.84
CA LEU A 204 -3.56 1.44 22.33
C LEU A 204 -4.18 2.23 21.16
N PRO A 205 -5.51 2.52 21.15
CA PRO A 205 -6.14 3.35 20.13
C PRO A 205 -5.58 4.78 20.16
N LEU A 206 -5.56 5.47 19.01
CA LEU A 206 -4.98 6.82 18.89
C LEU A 206 -5.96 7.84 18.34
N ALA A 207 -6.05 8.99 19.02
CA ALA A 207 -6.81 10.17 18.61
C ALA A 207 -5.89 11.39 18.44
N LYS A 208 -6.38 12.43 17.77
CA LYS A 208 -5.73 13.75 17.78
C LYS A 208 -6.14 14.48 19.06
N GLN A 209 -5.18 15.05 19.76
CA GLN A 209 -5.44 15.84 20.96
C GLN A 209 -6.30 17.08 20.61
N PRO A 210 -7.39 17.36 21.34
CA PRO A 210 -8.23 18.53 21.10
C PRO A 210 -7.55 19.84 21.53
N GLY A 211 -8.05 20.96 21.01
CA GLY A 211 -7.59 22.31 21.36
C GLY A 211 -6.43 22.83 20.50
N THR A 212 -5.76 23.88 21.00
CA THR A 212 -4.74 24.65 20.27
C THR A 212 -3.34 24.00 20.25
N GLY A 213 -3.15 22.86 20.92
CA GLY A 213 -1.87 22.12 21.03
C GLY A 213 -1.32 21.50 19.74
N GLY A 214 -1.89 21.85 18.57
CA GLY A 214 -1.37 21.49 17.25
C GLY A 214 -1.56 20.02 16.86
N GLU A 215 -0.62 19.50 16.06
CA GLU A 215 -0.66 18.10 15.59
C GLU A 215 -0.07 17.12 16.62
N LYS A 216 -0.54 17.15 17.86
CA LYS A 216 -0.22 16.11 18.85
C LYS A 216 -1.29 15.02 18.81
N MET A 217 -0.83 13.78 18.68
CA MET A 217 -1.64 12.58 18.84
C MET A 217 -1.54 12.10 20.29
N MET A 218 -2.60 11.50 20.83
CA MET A 218 -2.65 10.91 22.17
C MET A 218 -3.26 9.50 22.12
N VAL A 219 -3.05 8.72 23.18
CA VAL A 219 -3.87 7.53 23.42
C VAL A 219 -5.30 7.98 23.64
N ASP A 220 -6.24 7.29 23.01
CA ASP A 220 -7.66 7.50 23.26
C ASP A 220 -8.16 6.47 24.28
N HIS A 221 -8.95 6.97 25.23
CA HIS A 221 -9.62 6.17 26.26
C HIS A 221 -11.15 6.16 26.07
N THR A 222 -11.64 6.89 25.06
CA THR A 222 -12.98 6.73 24.51
C THR A 222 -12.93 5.72 23.34
N GLU A 223 -14.04 5.03 23.07
CA GLU A 223 -14.09 3.99 22.02
C GLU A 223 -14.04 4.55 20.58
N GLU A 224 -13.92 5.87 20.41
CA GLU A 224 -13.85 6.56 19.11
C GLU A 224 -12.45 6.50 18.48
N GLY A 225 -11.43 6.15 19.27
CA GLY A 225 -10.02 6.16 18.90
C GLY A 225 -9.67 5.29 17.70
N GLN A 226 -8.78 5.78 16.83
CA GLN A 226 -8.34 5.00 15.68
C GLN A 226 -7.45 3.84 16.12
N ARG A 227 -7.99 2.61 16.12
CA ARG A 227 -7.24 1.37 16.42
C ARG A 227 -5.82 1.40 15.84
N ALA A 228 -4.84 1.22 16.72
CA ALA A 228 -3.43 1.15 16.39
C ALA A 228 -2.80 -0.05 17.12
N ALA A 229 -1.85 -0.72 16.47
CA ALA A 229 -1.18 -1.89 17.01
C ALA A 229 0.30 -1.93 16.58
N THR A 230 1.17 -2.21 17.54
CA THR A 230 2.63 -2.27 17.38
C THR A 230 3.16 -3.50 18.14
N LYS A 231 3.76 -4.48 17.45
CA LYS A 231 4.63 -5.45 18.14
C LYS A 231 5.93 -4.75 18.52
N TYR A 232 6.53 -5.09 19.66
CA TYR A 232 7.91 -4.75 19.99
C TYR A 232 8.68 -5.98 20.47
N ARG A 233 10.00 -5.93 20.33
CA ARG A 233 10.96 -6.89 20.89
C ARG A 233 12.18 -6.11 21.40
N VAL A 234 12.63 -6.40 22.60
CA VAL A 234 13.92 -5.91 23.12
C VAL A 234 15.03 -6.65 22.36
N ILE A 235 16.01 -5.90 21.87
CA ILE A 235 17.22 -6.46 21.26
C ILE A 235 18.30 -6.54 22.32
N ASP A 236 18.59 -5.43 23.01
CA ASP A 236 19.53 -5.37 24.14
C ASP A 236 19.20 -4.22 25.13
N ARG A 237 19.84 -4.21 26.31
CA ARG A 237 19.56 -3.33 27.46
C ARG A 237 20.83 -2.74 28.09
N ALA A 238 20.91 -1.41 28.17
CA ALA A 238 21.94 -0.69 28.92
C ALA A 238 21.55 -0.60 30.41
N GLY A 239 21.47 -1.78 31.05
CA GLY A 239 20.87 -1.95 32.37
C GLY A 239 19.41 -1.48 32.41
N GLU A 240 19.01 -0.81 33.48
CA GLU A 240 17.68 -0.21 33.60
C GLU A 240 17.58 1.15 32.88
N SER A 241 18.69 1.74 32.42
CA SER A 241 18.73 3.14 31.96
C SER A 241 18.14 3.37 30.57
N ALA A 242 18.37 2.43 29.65
CA ALA A 242 17.92 2.50 28.27
C ALA A 242 17.85 1.10 27.64
N ALA A 243 17.02 0.94 26.62
CA ALA A 243 16.93 -0.31 25.85
C ALA A 243 16.86 -0.03 24.34
N TRP A 244 17.40 -0.95 23.56
CA TRP A 244 17.27 -0.98 22.10
C TRP A 244 16.10 -1.89 21.72
N LEU A 245 15.09 -1.33 21.05
CA LEU A 245 13.88 -2.04 20.65
C LEU A 245 13.78 -2.20 19.13
N GLU A 246 13.39 -3.39 18.70
CA GLU A 246 12.72 -3.63 17.43
C GLU A 246 11.24 -3.29 17.55
N LEU A 247 10.68 -2.59 16.56
CA LEU A 247 9.26 -2.23 16.51
C LEU A 247 8.65 -2.59 15.15
N GLN A 248 7.56 -3.34 15.15
CA GLN A 248 6.81 -3.71 13.94
C GLN A 248 5.38 -3.13 14.00
N PRO A 249 5.15 -1.92 13.44
CA PRO A 249 3.83 -1.31 13.41
C PRO A 249 2.90 -2.01 12.39
N LEU A 250 1.86 -2.65 12.91
CA LEU A 250 0.80 -3.35 12.14
C LEU A 250 -0.22 -2.38 11.53
N THR A 251 -0.26 -1.16 12.07
CA THR A 251 -1.01 0.00 11.56
C THR A 251 -0.06 1.16 11.23
N GLY A 252 -0.57 2.24 10.65
CA GLY A 252 0.24 3.41 10.28
C GLY A 252 -0.44 4.71 10.69
N ARG A 253 -0.63 4.95 11.99
CA ARG A 253 -1.14 6.23 12.49
C ARG A 253 -0.01 7.26 12.63
N THR A 254 -0.35 8.55 12.57
CA THR A 254 0.57 9.65 12.86
C THR A 254 1.24 9.45 14.22
N HIS A 255 2.57 9.56 14.27
CA HIS A 255 3.39 9.41 15.48
C HIS A 255 3.19 8.07 16.25
N GLN A 256 2.63 7.01 15.64
CA GLN A 256 2.16 5.82 16.36
C GLN A 256 3.20 5.24 17.33
N LEU A 257 4.40 4.93 16.84
CA LEU A 257 5.49 4.33 17.64
C LEU A 257 5.87 5.21 18.83
N ARG A 258 5.89 6.53 18.62
CA ARG A 258 6.27 7.55 19.60
C ARG A 258 5.25 7.65 20.73
N VAL A 259 3.96 7.65 20.38
CA VAL A 259 2.87 7.64 21.38
C VAL A 259 2.83 6.32 22.13
N HIS A 260 2.92 5.18 21.41
CA HIS A 260 2.85 3.85 22.03
C HIS A 260 3.96 3.63 23.06
N LEU A 261 5.20 3.98 22.71
CA LEU A 261 6.35 3.80 23.60
C LEU A 261 6.33 4.76 24.80
N ALA A 262 5.97 6.03 24.59
CA ALA A 262 5.77 6.96 25.71
C ALA A 262 4.60 6.54 26.63
N ALA A 263 3.52 5.94 26.08
CA ALA A 263 2.36 5.49 26.85
C ALA A 263 2.63 4.24 27.70
N ILE A 264 3.62 3.41 27.35
CA ILE A 264 4.09 2.30 28.21
C ILE A 264 5.25 2.71 29.13
N GLY A 265 5.51 4.02 29.30
CA GLY A 265 6.55 4.55 30.21
C GLY A 265 7.96 4.60 29.63
N HIS A 266 8.18 4.19 28.38
CA HIS A 266 9.50 4.06 27.75
C HIS A 266 9.65 4.99 26.54
N PRO A 267 9.70 6.33 26.72
CA PRO A 267 9.77 7.27 25.60
C PRO A 267 11.06 7.10 24.79
N ILE A 268 10.96 7.34 23.48
CA ILE A 268 12.10 7.30 22.56
C ILE A 268 13.10 8.40 22.88
N VAL A 269 14.39 8.06 22.90
CA VAL A 269 15.48 9.01 23.17
C VAL A 269 15.48 10.13 22.11
N GLY A 270 15.46 11.37 22.59
CA GLY A 270 15.35 12.59 21.79
C GLY A 270 13.93 13.03 21.46
N ASP A 271 12.88 12.28 21.82
CA ASP A 271 11.49 12.68 21.54
C ASP A 271 10.88 13.62 22.59
N GLY A 272 11.41 14.84 22.66
CA GLY A 272 10.92 15.89 23.55
C GLY A 272 9.45 16.29 23.33
N LYS A 273 8.79 15.88 22.23
CA LYS A 273 7.35 16.10 22.03
C LYS A 273 6.49 15.15 22.87
N TYR A 274 7.02 13.96 23.19
CA TYR A 274 6.26 12.88 23.83
C TYR A 274 6.77 12.50 25.22
N GLY A 275 8.09 12.32 25.41
CA GLY A 275 8.66 12.09 26.74
C GLY A 275 9.07 13.37 27.49
N GLY A 276 8.96 14.54 26.87
CA GLY A 276 9.38 15.80 27.50
C GLY A 276 10.87 15.78 27.86
N GLN A 277 11.23 16.17 29.08
CA GLN A 277 12.62 16.05 29.56
C GLN A 277 13.04 14.59 29.81
N ALA A 278 12.11 13.71 30.16
CA ALA A 278 12.37 12.27 30.37
C ALA A 278 12.67 11.51 29.05
N ALA A 279 12.60 12.18 27.89
CA ALA A 279 13.09 11.64 26.62
C ALA A 279 14.61 11.84 26.42
N PHE A 280 15.34 12.46 27.36
CA PHE A 280 16.76 12.76 27.20
C PHE A 280 17.58 12.08 28.30
N LEU A 281 18.41 11.12 27.90
CA LEU A 281 19.44 10.54 28.78
C LEU A 281 20.49 11.60 29.16
N THR A 282 21.16 11.38 30.28
CA THR A 282 22.30 12.18 30.73
C THR A 282 23.59 11.76 30.01
N GLY A 283 24.64 12.57 30.10
CA GLY A 283 25.92 12.29 29.45
C GLY A 283 25.94 12.66 27.96
N PHE A 284 26.59 11.82 27.15
CA PHE A 284 26.99 12.13 25.77
C PHE A 284 25.98 11.72 24.68
N VAL A 285 24.89 11.04 25.06
CA VAL A 285 23.86 10.56 24.12
C VAL A 285 23.19 11.74 23.40
N SER A 286 23.03 11.62 22.08
CA SER A 286 22.53 12.71 21.24
C SER A 286 21.09 13.13 21.59
N ARG A 287 20.81 14.44 21.54
CA ARG A 287 19.44 14.98 21.70
C ARG A 287 18.59 14.87 20.42
N LYS A 288 19.14 14.33 19.32
CA LYS A 288 18.38 13.99 18.10
C LYS A 288 17.50 12.75 18.33
N MET A 289 16.45 12.57 17.53
CA MET A 289 15.51 11.46 17.67
C MET A 289 16.14 10.11 17.31
N HIS A 290 16.07 9.14 18.22
CA HIS A 290 16.52 7.76 18.02
C HIS A 290 15.35 6.87 17.57
N LEU A 291 14.73 7.23 16.45
CA LEU A 291 13.76 6.39 15.73
C LEU A 291 14.18 6.28 14.27
N HIS A 292 14.39 5.05 13.83
CA HIS A 292 14.91 4.74 12.50
C HIS A 292 14.07 3.64 11.84
N ALA A 293 13.55 3.90 10.64
CA ALA A 293 12.88 2.92 9.81
C ALA A 293 13.92 1.97 9.19
N ARG A 294 14.43 1.03 9.99
CA ARG A 294 15.55 0.15 9.64
C ARG A 294 15.31 -0.65 8.36
N ARG A 295 14.15 -1.30 8.20
CA ARG A 295 13.92 -2.22 7.08
C ARG A 295 12.48 -2.19 6.57
N LEU A 296 12.33 -2.19 5.25
CA LEU A 296 11.05 -2.33 4.54
C LEU A 296 11.10 -3.55 3.63
N ARG A 297 10.18 -4.50 3.85
CA ARG A 297 9.91 -5.62 2.94
C ARG A 297 8.49 -5.50 2.39
N ILE A 298 8.38 -5.46 1.06
CA ILE A 298 7.12 -5.18 0.36
C ILE A 298 7.12 -5.87 -1.00
N GLU A 299 5.97 -6.40 -1.43
CA GLU A 299 5.78 -6.85 -2.81
C GLU A 299 6.04 -5.69 -3.80
N ALA A 300 6.54 -6.01 -5.00
CA ALA A 300 6.66 -5.11 -6.14
C ALA A 300 5.72 -5.54 -7.28
N PRO A 301 5.40 -4.65 -8.24
CA PRO A 301 4.75 -5.04 -9.49
C PRO A 301 5.52 -6.15 -10.22
N GLY A 302 4.82 -7.00 -10.98
CA GLY A 302 5.45 -8.09 -11.74
C GLY A 302 5.97 -9.26 -10.90
N HIS A 303 5.37 -9.52 -9.72
CA HIS A 303 5.74 -10.61 -8.79
C HIS A 303 7.14 -10.50 -8.15
N GLY A 304 7.81 -9.35 -8.26
CA GLY A 304 9.03 -9.06 -7.52
C GLY A 304 8.79 -8.75 -6.03
N GLN A 305 9.87 -8.61 -5.28
CA GLN A 305 9.88 -8.11 -3.90
C GLN A 305 10.97 -7.03 -3.76
N ILE A 306 10.68 -5.99 -2.98
CA ILE A 306 11.67 -5.03 -2.50
C ILE A 306 11.88 -5.34 -1.02
N ASP A 307 13.11 -5.70 -0.65
CA ASP A 307 13.57 -5.84 0.74
C ASP A 307 14.82 -4.97 0.90
N ALA A 308 14.68 -3.87 1.65
CA ALA A 308 15.70 -2.84 1.76
C ALA A 308 15.94 -2.44 3.22
N THR A 309 17.21 -2.36 3.61
CA THR A 309 17.66 -2.04 4.97
C THR A 309 18.54 -0.79 4.95
N ALA A 310 18.19 0.24 5.72
CA ALA A 310 18.96 1.47 5.81
C ALA A 310 20.05 1.36 6.90
N PRO A 311 21.25 1.95 6.67
CA PRO A 311 22.22 2.15 7.74
C PRO A 311 21.70 3.21 8.72
N LEU A 312 22.05 3.05 10.00
CA LEU A 312 21.73 4.03 11.04
C LEU A 312 22.32 5.42 10.69
N PRO A 313 21.62 6.52 11.04
CA PRO A 313 22.26 7.83 10.99
C PRO A 313 23.36 7.89 12.06
N GLU A 314 24.43 8.63 11.74
CA GLU A 314 25.59 8.92 12.61
C GLU A 314 25.24 9.07 14.10
N HIS A 315 24.26 9.94 14.42
CA HIS A 315 23.90 10.24 15.81
C HIS A 315 23.27 9.07 16.57
N PHE A 316 22.69 8.09 15.87
CA PHE A 316 22.11 6.89 16.45
C PHE A 316 23.20 5.83 16.55
N SER A 317 23.98 5.63 15.47
CA SER A 317 25.14 4.74 15.45
C SER A 317 26.12 5.02 16.62
N ALA A 318 26.48 6.28 16.84
CA ALA A 318 27.36 6.68 17.95
C ALA A 318 26.73 6.39 19.33
N SER A 319 25.40 6.56 19.49
CA SER A 319 24.71 6.21 20.73
C SER A 319 24.61 4.69 20.96
N MET A 320 24.57 3.88 19.90
CA MET A 320 24.65 2.41 20.01
C MET A 320 26.03 2.00 20.55
N GLU A 321 27.09 2.51 19.92
CA GLU A 321 28.49 2.24 20.30
C GLU A 321 28.78 2.69 21.73
N GLN A 322 28.36 3.90 22.12
CA GLN A 322 28.51 4.42 23.49
C GLN A 322 27.77 3.60 24.57
N LEU A 323 26.70 2.89 24.21
CA LEU A 323 25.95 2.01 25.10
C LEU A 323 26.38 0.54 25.02
N GLY A 324 27.37 0.21 24.17
CA GLY A 324 27.90 -1.14 23.99
C GLY A 324 27.08 -2.05 23.06
N PHE A 325 26.02 -1.55 22.43
CA PHE A 325 25.09 -2.34 21.62
C PHE A 325 25.67 -2.75 20.26
N VAL A 326 25.56 -4.03 19.89
CA VAL A 326 26.13 -4.57 18.65
C VAL A 326 25.08 -4.60 17.53
N GLU A 327 25.24 -3.77 16.49
CA GLU A 327 24.28 -3.65 15.38
C GLU A 327 23.90 -5.02 14.73
N ALA A 328 24.78 -6.02 14.81
CA ALA A 328 24.54 -7.38 14.33
C ALA A 328 23.29 -8.04 14.96
N GLU A 329 23.05 -7.84 16.26
CA GLU A 329 22.03 -8.54 17.07
C GLU A 329 20.59 -8.16 16.68
N GLY A 330 20.43 -6.94 16.15
CA GLY A 330 19.15 -6.44 15.65
C GLY A 330 18.74 -7.02 14.29
N ASN A 331 19.62 -7.71 13.56
CA ASN A 331 19.38 -8.16 12.18
C ASN A 331 18.59 -9.49 12.09
N ALA A 332 17.67 -9.72 13.03
CA ALA A 332 16.79 -10.87 13.04
C ALA A 332 15.97 -11.00 11.73
N PRO A 333 15.62 -12.24 11.31
CA PRO A 333 14.72 -12.44 10.19
C PRO A 333 13.32 -11.89 10.52
N ILE A 334 12.66 -11.28 9.53
CA ILE A 334 11.28 -10.86 9.64
C ILE A 334 10.39 -12.10 9.81
N ASP A 335 9.59 -12.14 10.88
CA ASP A 335 8.37 -12.94 10.94
C ASP A 335 7.43 -12.47 9.83
N ASP A 336 7.47 -13.15 8.69
CA ASP A 336 6.56 -12.85 7.57
C ASP A 336 5.10 -13.14 7.95
N GLY A 337 4.86 -13.96 8.98
CA GLY A 337 3.53 -14.37 9.45
C GLY A 337 2.75 -15.20 8.42
N PRO A 338 1.50 -15.58 8.74
CA PRO A 338 0.58 -16.07 7.72
C PRO A 338 0.37 -14.97 6.66
N PRO A 339 0.29 -15.32 5.36
CA PRO A 339 0.03 -14.34 4.31
C PRO A 339 -1.32 -13.64 4.54
N PRO A 340 -1.48 -12.37 4.12
CA PRO A 340 -2.74 -11.66 4.28
C PRO A 340 -3.89 -12.41 3.60
N PRO A 341 -5.05 -12.61 4.26
CA PRO A 341 -6.16 -13.36 3.66
C PRO A 341 -6.61 -12.73 2.33
N ASP A 342 -6.89 -13.58 1.34
CA ASP A 342 -7.35 -13.14 0.02
C ASP A 342 -8.71 -12.42 0.13
N LYS A 343 -9.07 -11.64 -0.90
CA LYS A 343 -10.41 -11.05 -1.08
C LYS A 343 -11.55 -12.04 -0.82
N THR A 344 -11.39 -13.32 -1.16
CA THR A 344 -12.37 -14.37 -0.88
C THR A 344 -12.50 -14.64 0.62
N GLN A 345 -11.39 -14.83 1.32
CA GLN A 345 -11.31 -15.04 2.77
C GLN A 345 -11.79 -13.80 3.54
N LEU A 346 -11.28 -12.60 3.24
CA LEU A 346 -11.77 -11.32 3.79
C LEU A 346 -13.28 -11.12 3.61
N LYS A 347 -13.85 -11.55 2.48
CA LYS A 347 -15.30 -11.49 2.22
C LYS A 347 -16.08 -12.56 3.00
N GLN A 348 -15.48 -13.71 3.30
CA GLN A 348 -16.05 -14.72 4.20
C GLN A 348 -15.98 -14.27 5.66
N GLU A 349 -14.85 -13.73 6.11
CA GLU A 349 -14.64 -13.15 7.45
C GLU A 349 -15.61 -12.00 7.72
N ALA A 350 -15.71 -11.02 6.80
CA ALA A 350 -16.68 -9.93 6.92
C ALA A 350 -18.14 -10.43 6.97
N LYS A 351 -18.46 -11.50 6.23
CA LYS A 351 -19.78 -12.16 6.26
C LYS A 351 -20.01 -12.93 7.57
N ALA A 352 -18.96 -13.51 8.17
CA ALA A 352 -19.01 -14.20 9.45
C ALA A 352 -19.15 -13.22 10.62
N HIS A 353 -18.35 -12.15 10.66
CA HIS A 353 -18.48 -11.04 11.61
C HIS A 353 -19.89 -10.42 11.55
N ALA A 354 -20.38 -10.11 10.33
CA ALA A 354 -21.75 -9.62 10.14
C ALA A 354 -22.85 -10.68 10.40
N LYS A 355 -22.51 -11.96 10.64
CA LYS A 355 -23.43 -13.01 11.11
C LYS A 355 -23.40 -13.12 12.64
N LEU A 356 -22.24 -12.97 13.27
CA LEU A 356 -22.06 -12.95 14.72
C LEU A 356 -22.74 -11.72 15.35
N TYR A 357 -22.43 -10.51 14.86
CA TYR A 357 -23.07 -9.26 15.29
C TYR A 357 -24.60 -9.30 15.18
N ARG A 358 -25.13 -9.93 14.12
CA ARG A 358 -26.58 -10.16 13.95
C ARG A 358 -27.16 -11.24 14.88
N LYS A 359 -26.35 -12.20 15.35
CA LYS A 359 -26.74 -13.24 16.31
C LYS A 359 -26.81 -12.65 17.72
N GLU A 360 -25.83 -11.84 18.11
CA GLU A 360 -25.76 -11.16 19.41
C GLU A 360 -26.96 -10.22 19.61
N ARG A 361 -27.17 -9.27 18.68
CA ARG A 361 -28.31 -8.33 18.73
C ARG A 361 -29.69 -8.99 18.51
N ARG A 362 -29.75 -10.31 18.29
CA ARG A 362 -31.00 -11.08 18.26
C ARG A 362 -31.58 -11.33 19.66
N GLY A 363 -30.74 -11.34 20.71
CA GLY A 363 -31.19 -11.42 22.10
C GLY A 363 -31.82 -10.10 22.58
N GLU A 364 -31.15 -9.00 22.27
CA GLU A 364 -31.61 -7.61 22.50
C GLU A 364 -33.04 -7.37 21.95
N ARG A 365 -33.34 -7.92 20.76
CA ARG A 365 -34.65 -7.81 20.12
C ARG A 365 -35.75 -8.73 20.70
N ARG A 366 -35.40 -9.72 21.54
CA ARG A 366 -36.36 -10.59 22.25
C ARG A 366 -36.77 -10.06 23.62
N LYS A 367 -35.87 -9.39 24.35
CA LYS A 367 -36.19 -8.76 25.64
C LYS A 367 -37.24 -7.64 25.56
N ARG A 368 -37.60 -7.16 24.36
CA ARG A 368 -38.67 -6.16 24.15
C ARG A 368 -40.07 -6.76 23.95
N SER A 369 -40.22 -8.08 23.98
CA SER A 369 -41.52 -8.77 23.85
C SER A 369 -42.00 -9.50 25.11
N GLU A 370 -41.31 -9.32 26.24
CA GLU A 370 -41.63 -9.95 27.53
C GLU A 370 -41.85 -8.85 28.59
N VAL A 371 -43.08 -8.34 28.65
CA VAL A 371 -43.60 -7.48 29.73
C VAL A 371 -44.88 -8.15 30.25
N PRO A 372 -44.90 -8.76 31.45
CA PRO A 372 -46.06 -9.49 31.94
C PRO A 372 -47.11 -8.59 32.59
N GLY A 373 -48.38 -8.81 32.23
CA GLY A 373 -49.55 -8.49 33.07
C GLY A 373 -50.05 -7.04 33.06
N LEU A 374 -51.29 -6.86 32.58
CA LEU A 374 -52.44 -6.56 33.44
C LEU A 374 -53.72 -6.79 32.62
N ASP A 375 -54.64 -7.58 33.16
CA ASP A 375 -55.89 -8.00 32.51
C ASP A 375 -57.11 -7.23 33.04
N GLU A 376 -58.27 -7.50 32.43
CA GLU A 376 -59.62 -6.94 32.72
C GLU A 376 -59.87 -5.48 32.23
N LYS A 377 -61.08 -5.11 31.76
CA LYS A 377 -62.38 -5.81 31.69
C LYS A 377 -63.18 -5.39 30.42
N SER A 378 -64.09 -6.26 29.97
CA SER A 378 -65.10 -6.02 28.90
C SER A 378 -66.31 -5.21 29.41
N PRO A 379 -67.22 -4.61 28.59
CA PRO A 379 -67.77 -5.17 27.33
C PRO A 379 -68.01 -4.18 26.15
N ALA A 380 -68.75 -4.65 25.13
CA ALA A 380 -68.82 -4.10 23.76
C ALA A 380 -69.90 -3.02 23.50
N MET A 381 -69.76 -2.29 22.38
CA MET A 381 -70.90 -1.74 21.62
C MET A 381 -70.62 -1.52 20.11
N ALA A 382 -71.69 -1.22 19.37
CA ALA A 382 -71.86 -1.35 17.92
C ALA A 382 -70.93 -0.53 17.00
N ARG A 383 -70.67 -1.06 15.78
CA ARG A 383 -70.21 -0.29 14.62
C ARG A 383 -71.38 0.35 13.87
N ARG A 384 -71.23 1.59 13.40
CA ARG A 384 -72.21 2.29 12.54
C ARG A 384 -71.48 3.15 11.49
N ALA A 385 -72.03 3.25 10.27
CA ALA A 385 -71.54 4.09 9.16
C ALA A 385 -72.62 5.13 8.76
N PRO A 386 -72.25 6.24 8.09
CA PRO A 386 -72.38 6.36 6.62
C PRO A 386 -71.05 6.88 5.98
N ALA A 387 -70.90 7.52 4.80
CA ALA A 387 -71.77 8.05 3.74
C ALA A 387 -71.05 8.04 2.35
N LYS A 388 -71.59 8.70 1.30
CA LYS A 388 -70.93 8.92 -0.01
C LYS A 388 -71.43 10.18 -0.75
N THR A 389 -70.56 10.73 -1.61
CA THR A 389 -70.81 11.40 -2.93
C THR A 389 -69.64 11.05 -3.88
N ALA A 390 -69.64 11.06 -5.22
CA ALA A 390 -70.55 11.48 -6.32
C ALA A 390 -70.37 12.93 -6.88
N GLY A 391 -69.97 13.17 -8.14
CA GLY A 391 -69.24 12.30 -9.10
C GLY A 391 -69.39 12.66 -10.62
N LYS A 392 -68.47 12.13 -11.45
CA LYS A 392 -68.56 11.91 -12.94
C LYS A 392 -68.58 13.16 -13.88
N PRO A 393 -68.51 13.05 -15.25
CA PRO A 393 -68.37 11.87 -16.14
C PRO A 393 -67.34 11.94 -17.31
N GLY A 394 -67.12 10.79 -18.00
CA GLY A 394 -66.60 10.66 -19.39
C GLY A 394 -65.16 10.13 -19.54
N ALA A 395 -64.79 9.22 -20.46
CA ALA A 395 -65.56 8.31 -21.35
C ALA A 395 -64.75 7.01 -21.66
N LYS A 396 -65.29 6.08 -22.46
CA LYS A 396 -64.73 4.76 -22.87
C LYS A 396 -65.15 4.47 -24.34
N PRO A 397 -64.68 3.44 -25.10
CA PRO A 397 -64.27 2.10 -24.63
C PRO A 397 -63.09 1.38 -25.37
N GLY A 398 -62.81 0.13 -24.97
CA GLY A 398 -62.17 -0.91 -25.81
C GLY A 398 -60.67 -1.14 -25.57
N GLY A 399 -60.15 -2.37 -25.55
CA GLY A 399 -60.81 -3.69 -25.52
C GLY A 399 -59.77 -4.82 -25.63
N LYS A 400 -59.67 -5.73 -24.65
CA LYS A 400 -58.70 -6.84 -24.66
C LYS A 400 -59.18 -8.06 -23.84
N PRO A 401 -59.42 -9.22 -24.47
CA PRO A 401 -59.62 -10.48 -23.76
C PRO A 401 -58.31 -11.28 -23.63
N ALA A 402 -58.26 -12.14 -22.61
CA ALA A 402 -57.27 -13.19 -22.34
C ALA A 402 -57.92 -14.20 -21.36
N PRO A 403 -57.30 -15.34 -21.00
CA PRO A 403 -56.30 -16.15 -21.69
C PRO A 403 -56.80 -17.62 -21.90
N LYS A 404 -55.99 -18.49 -22.51
CA LYS A 404 -56.03 -19.96 -22.28
C LYS A 404 -54.60 -20.53 -22.25
N ALA A 405 -54.44 -21.75 -21.72
CA ALA A 405 -53.19 -22.22 -21.13
C ALA A 405 -52.78 -23.67 -21.51
N VAL A 406 -51.46 -23.89 -21.54
CA VAL A 406 -50.71 -25.13 -21.25
C VAL A 406 -51.09 -26.45 -21.96
N ALA A 407 -50.24 -26.82 -22.93
CA ALA A 407 -49.63 -28.16 -23.14
C ALA A 407 -48.48 -27.97 -24.16
N GLY A 408 -47.42 -28.79 -24.26
CA GLY A 408 -46.91 -29.91 -23.45
C GLY A 408 -45.53 -30.31 -23.99
N THR A 409 -44.62 -30.83 -23.16
CA THR A 409 -43.22 -31.15 -23.58
C THR A 409 -43.13 -32.53 -24.26
N PRO A 410 -42.23 -32.70 -25.25
CA PRO A 410 -41.56 -33.99 -25.41
C PRO A 410 -40.03 -33.94 -25.53
N ALA A 411 -39.40 -34.89 -24.83
CA ALA A 411 -38.16 -35.61 -25.11
C ALA A 411 -37.00 -34.95 -25.90
N ARG A 412 -35.93 -34.67 -25.15
CA ARG A 412 -34.51 -34.63 -25.59
C ARG A 412 -34.12 -35.93 -26.31
N ALA A 413 -33.78 -35.86 -27.60
CA ALA A 413 -33.20 -36.99 -28.35
C ALA A 413 -31.67 -37.05 -28.20
N VAL A 414 -31.11 -38.27 -28.12
CA VAL A 414 -29.66 -38.52 -28.09
C VAL A 414 -29.23 -39.11 -29.43
N ARG A 415 -28.12 -38.61 -30.00
CA ARG A 415 -27.33 -39.30 -31.03
C ARG A 415 -25.86 -39.30 -30.62
N ALA A 416 -25.14 -40.35 -31.01
CA ALA A 416 -23.77 -40.64 -30.58
C ALA A 416 -22.92 -41.12 -31.77
N ARG A 417 -21.59 -41.11 -31.55
CA ARG A 417 -20.52 -41.45 -32.52
C ARG A 417 -20.31 -40.34 -33.59
N ALA A 418 -19.11 -40.16 -34.14
CA ALA A 418 -17.88 -40.97 -34.05
C ALA A 418 -16.60 -40.15 -33.72
N ARG A 419 -15.53 -40.85 -33.34
CA ARG A 419 -14.15 -40.35 -33.27
C ARG A 419 -13.48 -40.39 -34.66
N PRO A 420 -12.63 -39.41 -35.00
CA PRO A 420 -11.44 -39.62 -35.83
C PRO A 420 -10.26 -40.13 -34.96
N ALA A 421 -9.25 -40.73 -35.60
CA ALA A 421 -8.07 -41.29 -34.92
C ALA A 421 -6.88 -40.31 -34.82
N ALA A 422 -5.89 -40.63 -33.98
CA ALA A 422 -4.60 -39.95 -33.94
C ALA A 422 -3.58 -40.62 -34.89
N PRO A 423 -2.71 -39.86 -35.57
CA PRO A 423 -1.54 -40.42 -36.26
C PRO A 423 -0.45 -40.83 -35.25
N GLY A 424 0.27 -41.91 -35.54
CA GLY A 424 1.26 -42.52 -34.64
C GLY A 424 2.69 -42.01 -34.78
N LYS A 425 3.57 -42.48 -33.89
CA LYS A 425 5.03 -42.30 -33.97
C LYS A 425 5.62 -43.09 -35.14
N PRO A 426 6.76 -42.61 -35.70
CA PRO A 426 7.80 -43.49 -36.23
C PRO A 426 9.12 -43.37 -35.42
N ALA A 427 9.75 -44.50 -35.18
CA ALA A 427 11.13 -44.70 -34.70
C ALA A 427 11.47 -46.21 -34.87
N PRO A 428 12.74 -46.65 -34.86
CA PRO A 428 14.00 -45.90 -34.72
C PRO A 428 15.02 -46.17 -35.85
N SER A 429 16.17 -45.50 -35.81
CA SER A 429 17.46 -46.07 -36.29
C SER A 429 18.65 -45.44 -35.54
N GLY A 430 19.70 -46.23 -35.31
CA GLY A 430 21.02 -45.77 -34.84
C GLY A 430 22.05 -45.80 -35.99
N PRO A 431 23.38 -45.66 -35.74
CA PRO A 431 24.05 -46.59 -34.82
C PRO A 431 25.26 -46.06 -33.99
N ARG A 432 25.56 -46.81 -32.91
CA ARG A 432 26.88 -47.23 -32.39
C ARG A 432 28.12 -46.29 -32.37
N SER A 433 28.50 -45.91 -31.15
CA SER A 433 29.79 -46.17 -30.46
C SER A 433 31.17 -45.90 -31.12
N GLY A 434 32.01 -45.14 -30.39
CA GLY A 434 33.48 -45.12 -30.46
C GLY A 434 34.00 -43.89 -29.70
N ALA A 435 34.71 -43.88 -28.56
CA ALA A 435 35.67 -44.74 -27.87
C ALA A 435 37.05 -44.04 -27.76
N ARG A 436 37.49 -43.78 -26.51
CA ARG A 436 38.87 -43.45 -26.04
C ARG A 436 39.75 -42.48 -26.85
N THR A 437 40.21 -41.40 -26.17
CA THR A 437 41.62 -41.25 -25.72
C THR A 437 41.81 -40.07 -24.75
N GLY A 438 42.68 -40.23 -23.76
CA GLY A 438 43.53 -39.17 -23.19
C GLY A 438 45.00 -39.45 -23.56
N PRO A 439 46.04 -38.95 -22.85
CA PRO A 439 46.02 -38.20 -21.59
C PRO A 439 47.04 -37.02 -21.54
N LYS A 440 47.40 -36.56 -20.33
CA LYS A 440 48.53 -35.63 -19.98
C LYS A 440 48.28 -34.13 -20.32
N SER A 441 48.82 -33.15 -19.59
CA SER A 441 49.67 -33.14 -18.37
C SER A 441 49.38 -31.91 -17.47
N GLY A 442 49.79 -31.96 -16.20
CA GLY A 442 49.93 -30.78 -15.32
C GLY A 442 51.23 -29.98 -15.59
N PRO A 443 51.72 -29.11 -14.66
CA PRO A 443 51.48 -29.16 -13.21
C PRO A 443 51.08 -27.83 -12.51
N ARG A 444 50.78 -27.96 -11.21
CA ARG A 444 50.76 -26.95 -10.13
C ARG A 444 51.88 -27.30 -9.12
N PRO A 445 52.18 -26.51 -8.08
CA PRO A 445 52.28 -25.03 -7.98
C PRO A 445 53.54 -24.60 -7.17
N GLY A 446 53.70 -23.31 -6.85
CA GLY A 446 54.45 -22.89 -5.65
C GLY A 446 55.01 -21.46 -5.71
N PRO A 447 55.56 -20.93 -4.59
CA PRO A 447 55.31 -21.27 -3.19
C PRO A 447 54.80 -20.05 -2.37
N LYS A 448 54.38 -20.27 -1.11
CA LYS A 448 54.15 -19.19 -0.14
C LYS A 448 55.47 -18.78 0.53
N PRO A 449 55.74 -17.49 0.82
CA PRO A 449 56.70 -17.10 1.84
C PRO A 449 56.13 -17.34 3.25
N GLY A 450 56.99 -17.74 4.20
CA GLY A 450 56.68 -17.82 5.62
C GLY A 450 57.01 -16.52 6.38
N PRO A 451 56.69 -16.42 7.68
CA PRO A 451 56.94 -15.22 8.48
C PRO A 451 58.42 -15.03 8.80
N GLY A 452 58.96 -13.84 8.52
CA GLY A 452 60.30 -13.42 8.94
C GLY A 452 60.34 -12.98 10.41
N ALA A 453 61.45 -13.27 11.10
CA ALA A 453 61.62 -12.98 12.52
C ALA A 453 62.00 -11.50 12.81
N ALA A 454 61.74 -11.05 14.04
CA ALA A 454 62.08 -9.70 14.50
C ALA A 454 63.56 -9.55 14.92
N PRO A 455 64.20 -8.41 14.64
CA PRO A 455 65.47 -8.03 15.26
C PRO A 455 65.26 -7.35 16.63
N ARG A 456 66.12 -7.64 17.61
CA ARG A 456 66.25 -6.87 18.85
C ARG A 456 67.34 -5.80 18.68
N GLY A 457 67.07 -4.55 19.07
CA GLY A 457 68.06 -3.47 19.17
C GLY A 457 67.44 -2.22 19.78
N ARG A 458 67.54 -2.02 21.10
CA ARG A 458 68.54 -1.17 21.77
C ARG A 458 68.52 0.30 21.34
N ALA A 459 67.95 1.15 22.20
CA ALA A 459 68.39 2.54 22.36
C ALA A 459 69.83 2.59 22.91
N PRO A 460 70.51 3.74 22.77
CA PRO A 460 70.90 4.45 24.00
C PRO A 460 70.84 5.98 23.92
N ARG A 461 70.67 6.60 25.11
CA ARG A 461 70.63 8.03 25.43
C ARG A 461 69.31 8.74 25.08
#